data_AF-A0A0C3G8Y7-F1
#
_entry.id   AF-A0A0C3G8Y7-F1
#
_cell.length_a   1.000
_cell.length_b   1.000
_cell.length_c   1.000
_cell.angle_alpha   90.00
_cell.angle_beta   90.00
_cell.angle_gamma   90.00
#
_symmetry.space_group_name_H-M   'P 1'
#
loop_
_entity.id
_entity.type
_entity.pdbx_description
1 polymer ?
#
loop_
_entity_poly.entity_id
_entity_poly.type
_entity_poly.pdbx_seq_one_letter_code
_entity_poly.pdbx_strand_id
1 'polypeptide(L)'
;MVEWLSASEVLDAEASKAFLPQDAENYQNSETKTAQERVKQFTVLYLIIGILCLANTFQGVILLHMFRTLNLASLHHSDFQIENVLIDRNKSWEIGSNAETDLLWSTSIPGITGWVQIENPRSCTLPLGIPAHNSSDEVYITTLIRNESLFVGTDVYGNGIQEEYAKKLHHLMHCFDYLRQTISCQSDLTLEGLSEDSTETMLVIDGYGVEHRCKSRRAVGQWLIEHAPVGPEFSDIAI
;
A
#
# COMPACT_ATOMS: atom_id res chain seq x y z
N MET A 1 -67.43 -38.28 81.56
CA MET A 1 -66.70 -37.22 80.84
C MET A 1 -66.05 -37.91 79.65
N VAL A 2 -66.59 -37.61 78.48
CA VAL A 2 -66.15 -38.02 77.13
C VAL A 2 -64.77 -37.36 76.89
N GLU A 3 -63.79 -38.01 76.28
CA GLU A 3 -63.59 -37.96 74.82
C GLU A 3 -62.77 -39.15 74.32
N TRP A 4 -63.36 -39.89 73.39
CA TRP A 4 -62.66 -40.79 72.46
C TRP A 4 -62.50 -40.02 71.15
N LEU A 5 -61.27 -39.75 70.74
CA LEU A 5 -60.95 -39.33 69.38
C LEU A 5 -61.18 -40.53 68.44
N SER A 6 -62.01 -40.33 67.42
CA SER A 6 -62.39 -41.36 66.45
C SER A 6 -61.28 -41.61 65.43
N ALA A 7 -61.02 -42.89 65.16
CA ALA A 7 -60.03 -43.42 64.21
C ALA A 7 -60.27 -43.06 62.72
N SER A 8 -61.11 -42.06 62.42
CA SER A 8 -61.44 -41.64 61.06
C SER A 8 -60.43 -40.70 60.42
N GLU A 9 -59.60 -39.99 61.21
CA GLU A 9 -58.63 -39.03 60.66
C GLU A 9 -57.30 -39.66 60.19
N VAL A 10 -57.01 -40.90 60.59
CA VAL A 10 -55.76 -41.58 60.20
C VAL A 10 -55.88 -42.27 58.84
N LEU A 11 -57.08 -42.69 58.45
CA LEU A 11 -57.30 -43.43 57.19
C LEU A 11 -57.35 -42.54 55.94
N ASP A 12 -57.71 -41.26 56.08
CA ASP A 12 -57.77 -40.33 54.94
C ASP A 12 -56.39 -39.78 54.53
N ALA A 13 -55.40 -39.82 55.42
CA ALA A 13 -54.04 -39.38 55.11
C ALA A 13 -53.21 -40.42 54.32
N GLU A 14 -53.51 -41.71 54.48
CA GLU A 14 -52.83 -42.79 53.76
C GLU A 14 -53.49 -43.11 52.41
N ALA A 15 -54.80 -42.90 52.26
CA ALA A 15 -55.50 -43.12 50.99
C ALA A 15 -55.16 -42.08 49.90
N SER A 16 -54.74 -40.86 50.29
CA SER A 16 -54.36 -39.81 49.34
C SER A 16 -53.01 -40.04 48.64
N LYS A 17 -52.18 -40.99 49.09
CA LYS A 17 -50.84 -41.23 48.51
C LYS A 17 -50.78 -42.40 47.52
N ALA A 18 -51.87 -43.14 47.33
CA ALA A 18 -51.83 -44.43 46.64
C ALA A 18 -52.37 -44.45 45.20
N PHE A 19 -52.63 -43.30 44.56
CA PHE A 19 -53.14 -43.30 43.19
C PHE A 19 -52.63 -42.11 42.36
N LEU A 20 -51.32 -42.08 42.10
CA LEU A 20 -50.86 -41.49 40.85
C LEU A 20 -50.87 -42.60 39.80
N PRO A 21 -51.67 -42.48 38.72
CA PRO A 21 -51.68 -43.50 37.68
C PRO A 21 -50.29 -43.56 37.05
N GLN A 22 -49.76 -44.77 36.87
CA GLN A 22 -48.48 -45.06 36.19
C GLN A 22 -48.34 -44.31 34.85
N ASP A 23 -49.47 -44.00 34.21
CA ASP A 23 -49.55 -43.23 32.97
C ASP A 23 -49.12 -41.77 33.14
N ALA A 24 -49.38 -41.14 34.29
CA ALA A 24 -48.95 -39.77 34.57
C ALA A 24 -47.43 -39.68 34.79
N GLU A 25 -46.86 -40.66 35.48
CA GLU A 25 -45.41 -40.74 35.72
C GLU A 25 -44.64 -41.05 34.41
N ASN A 26 -45.18 -41.93 33.58
CA ASN A 26 -44.65 -42.20 32.23
C ASN A 26 -44.77 -40.99 31.30
N TYR A 27 -45.87 -40.23 31.41
CA TYR A 27 -46.07 -39.00 30.64
C TYR A 27 -45.07 -37.90 31.04
N GLN A 28 -44.86 -37.69 32.33
CA GLN A 28 -43.84 -36.75 32.83
C GLN A 28 -42.41 -37.18 32.47
N ASN A 29 -42.10 -38.47 32.52
CA ASN A 29 -40.79 -39.00 32.09
C ASN A 29 -40.58 -38.87 30.56
N SER A 30 -41.65 -38.93 29.77
CA SER A 30 -41.64 -38.69 28.32
C SER A 30 -41.39 -37.21 27.97
N GLU A 31 -42.10 -36.29 28.63
CA GLU A 31 -41.92 -34.85 28.45
C GLU A 31 -40.53 -34.36 28.88
N THR A 32 -40.02 -34.87 30.00
CA THR A 32 -38.66 -34.54 30.48
C THR A 32 -37.59 -35.07 29.54
N LYS A 33 -37.72 -36.29 29.00
CA LYS A 33 -36.81 -36.80 27.95
C LYS A 33 -36.85 -35.93 26.69
N THR A 34 -38.02 -35.57 26.20
CA THR A 34 -38.16 -34.71 24.99
C THR A 34 -37.67 -33.28 25.23
N ALA A 35 -37.79 -32.74 26.43
CA ALA A 35 -37.19 -31.45 26.81
C ALA A 35 -35.66 -31.55 26.84
N GLN A 36 -35.11 -32.62 27.41
CA GLN A 36 -33.66 -32.84 27.50
C GLN A 36 -33.02 -33.05 26.11
N GLU A 37 -33.70 -33.73 25.18
CA GLU A 37 -33.24 -33.84 23.80
C GLU A 37 -33.25 -32.50 23.06
N ARG A 38 -34.30 -31.69 23.25
CA ARG A 38 -34.35 -30.33 22.67
C ARG A 38 -33.21 -29.47 23.18
N VAL A 39 -32.91 -29.50 24.49
CA VAL A 39 -31.76 -28.77 25.06
C VAL A 39 -30.45 -29.24 24.43
N LYS A 40 -30.21 -30.55 24.33
CA LYS A 40 -29.00 -31.10 23.68
C LYS A 40 -28.88 -30.64 22.21
N GLN A 41 -29.98 -30.66 21.46
CA GLN A 41 -29.99 -30.20 20.06
C GLN A 41 -29.61 -28.71 19.96
N PHE A 42 -30.18 -27.85 20.81
CA PHE A 42 -29.81 -26.43 20.85
C PHE A 42 -28.35 -26.24 21.28
N THR A 43 -27.86 -26.98 22.28
CA THR A 43 -26.45 -26.91 22.70
C THR A 43 -25.50 -27.28 21.56
N VAL A 44 -25.79 -28.36 20.82
CA VAL A 44 -24.99 -28.77 19.65
C VAL A 44 -25.03 -27.70 18.55
N LEU A 45 -26.21 -27.14 18.28
CA LEU A 45 -26.36 -26.07 17.29
C LEU A 45 -25.53 -24.82 17.66
N TYR A 46 -25.59 -24.39 18.93
CA TYR A 46 -24.79 -23.25 19.41
C TYR A 46 -23.28 -23.52 19.35
N LEU A 47 -22.83 -24.75 19.62
CA LEU A 47 -21.42 -25.12 19.46
C LEU A 47 -20.96 -25.05 17.99
N ILE A 48 -21.79 -25.54 17.06
CA ILE A 48 -21.49 -25.47 15.61
C ILE A 48 -21.39 -24.00 15.16
N ILE A 49 -22.35 -23.16 15.56
CA ILE A 49 -22.33 -21.73 15.24
C ILE A 49 -21.07 -21.07 15.83
N GLY A 50 -20.72 -21.37 17.08
CA GLY A 50 -19.51 -20.86 17.72
C GLY A 50 -18.23 -21.24 16.97
N ILE A 51 -18.11 -22.50 16.53
CA ILE A 51 -16.96 -22.98 15.73
C ILE A 51 -16.90 -22.25 14.39
N LEU A 52 -18.04 -22.07 13.71
CA LEU A 52 -18.10 -21.35 12.44
C LEU A 52 -17.72 -19.88 12.60
N CYS A 53 -18.17 -19.21 13.67
CA CYS A 53 -17.75 -17.84 13.97
C CYS A 53 -16.24 -17.76 14.18
N LEU A 54 -15.66 -18.64 15.00
CA LEU A 54 -14.21 -18.68 15.25
C LEU A 54 -13.42 -18.93 13.96
N ALA A 55 -13.83 -19.90 13.14
CA ALA A 55 -13.19 -20.18 11.86
C ALA A 55 -13.22 -18.97 10.92
N ASN A 56 -14.36 -18.28 10.81
CA ASN A 56 -14.48 -17.07 9.99
C ASN A 56 -13.64 -15.91 10.52
N THR A 57 -13.57 -15.71 11.84
CA THR A 57 -12.68 -14.69 12.43
C THR A 57 -11.21 -15.00 12.15
N PHE A 58 -10.80 -16.26 12.29
CA PHE A 58 -9.44 -16.70 12.00
C PHE A 58 -9.09 -16.53 10.51
N GLN A 59 -10.01 -16.90 9.61
CA GLN A 59 -9.87 -16.66 8.17
C GLN A 59 -9.74 -15.17 7.85
N GLY A 60 -10.52 -14.30 8.51
CA GLY A 60 -10.42 -12.85 8.39
C GLY A 60 -9.07 -12.30 8.83
N VAL A 61 -8.50 -12.81 9.93
CA VAL A 61 -7.17 -12.43 10.41
C VAL A 61 -6.08 -12.87 9.43
N ILE A 62 -6.18 -14.09 8.87
CA ILE A 62 -5.25 -14.56 7.84
C ILE A 62 -5.33 -13.67 6.60
N LEU A 63 -6.54 -13.36 6.12
CA LEU A 63 -6.73 -12.49 4.96
C LEU A 63 -6.20 -11.07 5.22
N LEU A 64 -6.43 -10.50 6.41
CA LEU A 64 -5.86 -9.21 6.81
C LEU A 64 -4.33 -9.24 6.88
N HIS A 65 -3.75 -10.32 7.40
CA HIS A 65 -2.29 -10.49 7.44
C HIS A 65 -1.72 -10.60 6.03
N MET A 66 -2.33 -11.42 5.17
CA MET A 66 -1.94 -11.56 3.76
C MET A 66 -2.05 -10.22 3.01
N PHE A 67 -3.14 -9.47 3.22
CA PHE A 67 -3.36 -8.17 2.61
C PHE A 67 -2.35 -7.13 3.11
N ARG A 68 -1.99 -7.15 4.40
CA ARG A 68 -0.91 -6.32 4.96
C ARG A 68 0.44 -6.67 4.33
N THR A 69 0.79 -7.96 4.27
CA THR A 69 2.07 -8.40 3.68
C THR A 69 2.18 -8.08 2.18
N LEU A 70 1.08 -8.17 1.43
CA LEU A 70 1.06 -7.81 0.00
C LEU A 70 1.22 -6.30 -0.23
N ASN A 71 0.66 -5.46 0.65
CA ASN A 71 0.83 -4.00 0.54
C ASN A 71 2.22 -3.51 0.99
N LEU A 72 2.88 -4.21 1.92
CA LEU A 72 4.22 -3.85 2.42
C LEU A 72 5.36 -4.15 1.44
N ALA A 73 5.19 -5.10 0.52
CA ALA A 73 6.21 -5.43 -0.49
C ALA A 73 6.39 -4.34 -1.56
N SER A 74 5.48 -3.38 -1.61
CA SER A 74 5.62 -2.15 -2.37
C SER A 74 5.91 -1.05 -1.37
N LEU A 75 7.18 -0.70 -1.19
CA LEU A 75 7.58 0.57 -0.56
C LEU A 75 7.20 1.72 -1.51
N HIS A 76 5.89 1.85 -1.76
CA HIS A 76 5.32 3.03 -2.35
C HIS A 76 5.36 4.06 -1.23
N HIS A 77 6.20 5.09 -1.37
CA HIS A 77 6.13 6.27 -0.53
C HIS A 77 4.78 6.96 -0.84
N SER A 78 3.70 6.45 -0.26
CA SER A 78 2.33 6.98 -0.37
C SER A 78 2.16 8.30 0.38
N ASP A 79 3.17 8.70 1.15
CA ASP A 79 3.02 9.72 2.18
C ASP A 79 3.48 11.11 1.74
N PHE A 80 3.95 11.26 0.50
CA PHE A 80 4.23 12.59 -0.03
C PHE A 80 2.91 13.32 -0.31
N GLN A 81 2.80 14.50 0.30
CA GLN A 81 1.68 15.42 0.08
C GLN A 81 1.49 15.68 -1.42
N ILE A 82 0.25 15.59 -1.89
CA ILE A 82 -0.12 15.97 -3.24
C ILE A 82 -0.43 17.45 -3.26
N GLU A 83 0.21 18.17 -4.16
CA GLU A 83 0.04 19.61 -4.36
C GLU A 83 -0.51 19.84 -5.77
N ASN A 84 -1.32 20.89 -5.90
CA ASN A 84 -1.67 21.38 -7.21
C ASN A 84 -0.51 22.22 -7.76
N VAL A 85 -0.09 21.92 -8.98
CA VAL A 85 1.03 22.56 -9.64
C VAL A 85 0.56 23.10 -10.98
N LEU A 86 0.66 24.41 -11.15
CA LEU A 86 0.54 25.04 -12.46
C LEU A 86 1.83 24.80 -13.23
N ILE A 87 1.74 24.22 -14.42
CA ILE A 87 2.90 24.05 -15.29
C ILE A 87 3.05 25.31 -16.15
N ASP A 88 3.99 26.16 -15.76
CA ASP A 88 4.31 27.38 -16.50
C ASP A 88 5.44 27.15 -17.51
N ARG A 89 5.28 27.71 -18.71
CA ARG A 89 6.31 27.64 -19.74
C ARG A 89 7.48 28.54 -19.38
N ASN A 90 8.68 27.98 -19.33
CA ASN A 90 9.92 28.74 -19.23
C ASN A 90 10.86 28.33 -20.36
N LYS A 91 11.05 29.25 -21.33
CA LYS A 91 11.84 29.00 -22.53
C LYS A 91 13.32 28.76 -22.24
N SER A 92 13.83 29.10 -21.06
CA SER A 92 15.22 28.81 -20.67
C SER A 92 15.51 27.30 -20.64
N TRP A 93 14.50 26.45 -20.45
CA TRP A 93 14.63 24.98 -20.52
C TRP A 93 14.69 24.44 -21.96
N GLU A 94 14.33 25.26 -22.95
CA GLU A 94 14.29 24.88 -24.37
C GLU A 94 15.57 25.29 -25.12
N ILE A 95 16.50 25.97 -24.43
CA ILE A 95 17.79 26.40 -24.98
C ILE A 95 18.72 25.19 -25.00
N GLY A 96 19.47 25.04 -26.11
CA GLY A 96 20.49 24.00 -26.22
C GLY A 96 21.57 24.11 -25.14
N SER A 97 22.23 22.98 -24.87
CA SER A 97 23.22 22.86 -23.80
C SER A 97 24.34 23.90 -23.88
N ASN A 98 24.59 24.53 -22.74
CA ASN A 98 25.63 25.50 -22.47
C ASN A 98 25.82 25.60 -20.94
N ALA A 99 26.88 26.26 -20.49
CA ALA A 99 27.21 26.34 -19.07
C ALA A 99 26.06 26.85 -18.17
N GLU A 100 25.23 27.77 -18.65
CA GLU A 100 24.10 28.31 -17.90
C GLU A 100 22.93 27.30 -17.83
N THR A 101 22.56 26.70 -18.97
CA THR A 101 21.49 25.69 -19.00
C THR A 101 21.89 24.43 -18.26
N ASP A 102 23.15 24.00 -18.36
CA ASP A 102 23.64 22.80 -17.69
C ASP A 102 23.63 23.01 -16.17
N LEU A 103 24.00 24.20 -15.70
CA LEU A 103 23.87 24.59 -14.30
C LEU A 103 22.40 24.63 -13.87
N LEU A 104 21.51 25.17 -14.70
CA LEU A 104 20.08 25.21 -14.44
C LEU A 104 19.52 23.79 -14.27
N TRP A 105 19.78 22.88 -15.21
CA TRP A 105 19.33 21.49 -15.15
C TRP A 105 19.90 20.75 -13.93
N SER A 106 21.19 20.91 -13.66
CA SER A 106 21.87 20.27 -12.52
C SER A 106 21.45 20.79 -11.14
N THR A 107 20.81 21.96 -11.03
CA THR A 107 20.40 22.54 -9.74
C THR A 107 18.88 22.59 -9.56
N SER A 108 18.13 22.12 -10.56
CA SER A 108 16.68 22.30 -10.67
C SER A 108 15.83 21.46 -9.70
N ILE A 109 16.34 20.32 -9.25
CA ILE A 109 15.61 19.40 -8.38
C ILE A 109 16.42 19.21 -7.09
N PRO A 110 15.94 19.58 -5.90
CA PRO A 110 16.70 19.37 -4.67
C PRO A 110 17.01 17.87 -4.45
N GLY A 111 18.27 17.52 -4.14
CA GLY A 111 18.69 16.14 -3.87
C GLY A 111 18.93 15.27 -5.12
N ILE A 112 19.47 15.89 -6.19
CA ILE A 112 19.44 15.47 -7.61
C ILE A 112 19.88 14.05 -7.97
N THR A 113 20.63 13.35 -7.14
CA THR A 113 21.20 12.08 -7.60
C THR A 113 20.18 10.95 -7.56
N GLY A 114 19.13 11.10 -6.74
CA GLY A 114 18.09 10.10 -6.58
C GLY A 114 18.56 8.85 -5.83
N TRP A 115 19.80 8.83 -5.33
CA TRP A 115 20.33 7.73 -4.54
C TRP A 115 19.90 7.86 -3.09
N VAL A 116 19.54 6.74 -2.49
CA VAL A 116 19.09 6.68 -1.10
C VAL A 116 19.66 5.45 -0.40
N GLN A 117 20.10 5.63 0.84
CA GLN A 117 20.47 4.55 1.74
C GLN A 117 19.25 4.18 2.58
N ILE A 118 18.93 2.89 2.58
CA ILE A 118 17.82 2.32 3.33
C ILE A 118 18.39 1.43 4.42
N GLU A 119 18.01 1.73 5.65
CA GLU A 119 18.38 0.92 6.81
C GLU A 119 17.60 -0.39 6.82
N ASN A 120 18.30 -1.50 7.07
CA ASN A 120 17.70 -2.83 7.21
C ASN A 120 16.65 -3.20 6.12
N PRO A 121 16.98 -3.09 4.82
CA PRO A 121 16.02 -3.22 3.71
C PRO A 121 15.39 -4.61 3.61
N ARG A 122 16.02 -5.61 4.22
CA ARG A 122 15.52 -6.99 4.32
C ARG A 122 14.25 -7.12 5.17
N SER A 123 13.97 -6.14 6.03
CA SER A 123 12.70 -6.06 6.75
C SER A 123 11.51 -5.70 5.85
N CYS A 124 11.76 -5.06 4.69
CA CYS A 124 10.72 -4.55 3.79
C CYS A 124 10.59 -5.31 2.46
N THR A 125 11.17 -6.52 2.34
CA THR A 125 11.13 -7.34 1.10
C THR A 125 11.57 -6.58 -0.16
N LEU A 126 12.59 -5.73 -0.02
CA LEU A 126 13.17 -5.00 -1.14
C LEU A 126 14.05 -5.90 -2.01
N PRO A 127 14.18 -5.60 -3.32
CA PRO A 127 15.21 -6.22 -4.16
C PRO A 127 16.61 -5.98 -3.57
N LEU A 128 17.60 -6.73 -4.05
CA LEU A 128 18.99 -6.52 -3.63
C LEU A 128 19.44 -5.11 -4.03
N GLY A 129 19.85 -4.31 -3.05
CA GLY A 129 20.55 -3.03 -3.27
C GLY A 129 22.06 -3.19 -3.25
N ILE A 130 22.77 -2.07 -3.38
CA ILE A 130 24.23 -2.01 -3.24
C ILE A 130 24.56 -2.01 -1.74
N PRO A 131 25.43 -2.89 -1.22
CA PRO A 131 25.81 -2.84 0.19
C PRO A 131 26.41 -1.49 0.56
N ALA A 132 25.90 -0.85 1.61
CA ALA A 132 26.48 0.37 2.16
C ALA A 132 27.74 0.05 2.98
N HIS A 133 28.45 1.10 3.45
CA HIS A 133 29.61 0.96 4.33
C HIS A 133 29.30 0.13 5.60
N ASN A 134 28.07 0.27 6.11
CA ASN A 134 27.55 -0.53 7.22
C ASN A 134 26.89 -1.81 6.69
N SER A 135 27.17 -2.95 7.33
CA SER A 135 26.82 -4.28 6.79
C SER A 135 25.32 -4.63 6.74
N SER A 136 24.45 -3.79 7.31
CA SER A 136 22.99 -4.02 7.35
C SER A 136 22.20 -3.15 6.38
N ASP A 137 22.81 -2.10 5.84
CA ASP A 137 22.14 -1.09 5.04
C ASP A 137 22.47 -1.27 3.58
N GLU A 138 21.55 -0.83 2.71
CA GLU A 138 21.77 -0.89 1.27
C GLU A 138 21.37 0.41 0.60
N VAL A 139 22.09 0.72 -0.47
CA VAL A 139 21.90 1.87 -1.30
C VAL A 139 21.08 1.48 -2.54
N TYR A 140 20.11 2.32 -2.85
CA TYR A 140 19.18 2.19 -3.96
C TYR A 140 19.16 3.48 -4.77
N ILE A 141 18.64 3.41 -5.99
CA ILE A 141 18.36 4.58 -6.82
C ILE A 141 16.86 4.68 -7.06
N THR A 142 16.30 5.87 -6.84
CA THR A 142 14.89 6.17 -7.06
C THR A 142 14.58 6.34 -8.54
N THR A 143 13.30 6.24 -8.88
CA THR A 143 12.82 6.46 -10.25
C THR A 143 12.81 7.94 -10.65
N LEU A 144 13.03 8.86 -9.70
CA LEU A 144 12.86 10.30 -9.88
C LEU A 144 13.88 10.85 -10.89
N ILE A 145 15.15 10.43 -10.77
CA ILE A 145 16.24 10.96 -11.58
C ILE A 145 17.30 9.88 -11.78
N ARG A 146 17.54 9.50 -13.03
CA ARG A 146 18.84 8.95 -13.45
C ARG A 146 19.57 10.08 -14.18
N ASN A 147 20.47 10.77 -13.47
CA ASN A 147 21.23 11.90 -14.02
C ASN A 147 22.22 11.49 -15.14
N GLU A 148 22.30 10.19 -15.47
CA GLU A 148 23.08 9.72 -16.63
C GLU A 148 22.55 10.22 -17.98
N SER A 149 21.37 10.85 -18.00
CA SER A 149 20.80 11.49 -19.20
C SER A 149 21.27 12.93 -19.46
N LEU A 150 22.11 13.52 -18.60
CA LEU A 150 22.69 14.87 -18.79
C LEU A 150 23.66 14.97 -20.00
N PHE A 151 23.79 13.93 -20.83
CA PHE A 151 24.70 13.88 -21.99
C PHE A 151 23.97 13.76 -23.34
N VAL A 152 22.98 14.61 -23.61
CA VAL A 152 22.48 14.81 -25.00
C VAL A 152 22.92 16.15 -25.59
N GLY A 153 23.50 17.03 -24.78
CA GLY A 153 23.80 18.41 -25.18
C GLY A 153 25.06 18.63 -26.02
N THR A 154 26.11 17.85 -25.82
CA THR A 154 27.45 18.21 -26.36
C THR A 154 28.04 17.19 -27.34
N ASP A 155 27.72 15.91 -27.21
CA ASP A 155 28.41 14.85 -27.97
C ASP A 155 27.67 14.39 -29.24
N VAL A 156 26.37 14.68 -29.37
CA VAL A 156 25.63 14.36 -30.60
C VAL A 156 26.04 15.27 -31.76
N TYR A 157 26.51 16.47 -31.45
CA TYR A 157 26.95 17.46 -32.44
C TYR A 157 28.47 17.62 -32.54
N GLY A 158 29.26 17.02 -31.63
CA GLY A 158 30.71 17.19 -31.55
C GLY A 158 31.49 15.89 -31.70
N ASN A 159 31.99 15.61 -32.91
CA ASN A 159 33.17 14.78 -33.24
C ASN A 159 33.49 13.53 -32.38
N GLY A 160 32.48 12.77 -31.93
CA GLY A 160 32.67 11.52 -31.22
C GLY A 160 33.03 10.36 -32.17
N ILE A 161 34.04 9.57 -31.80
CA ILE A 161 34.33 8.27 -32.42
C ILE A 161 33.07 7.40 -32.42
N GLN A 162 32.77 6.79 -33.58
CA GLN A 162 31.48 6.15 -33.90
C GLN A 162 31.00 5.12 -32.86
N GLU A 163 31.93 4.44 -32.18
CA GLU A 163 31.61 3.45 -31.15
C GLU A 163 31.13 4.08 -29.83
N GLU A 164 31.68 5.21 -29.43
CA GLU A 164 31.27 5.93 -28.22
C GLU A 164 29.88 6.55 -28.40
N TYR A 165 29.62 7.07 -29.61
CA TYR A 165 28.29 7.56 -29.98
C TYR A 165 27.24 6.44 -29.96
N ALA A 166 27.56 5.25 -30.50
CA ALA A 166 26.64 4.12 -30.49
C ALA A 166 26.30 3.65 -29.07
N LYS A 167 27.28 3.62 -28.16
CA LYS A 167 27.06 3.28 -26.75
C LYS A 167 26.18 4.32 -26.04
N LYS A 168 26.43 5.61 -26.27
CA LYS A 168 25.61 6.71 -25.72
C LYS A 168 24.17 6.64 -26.23
N LEU A 169 23.98 6.47 -27.53
CA LEU A 169 22.66 6.35 -28.13
C LEU A 169 21.88 5.14 -27.58
N HIS A 170 22.55 3.98 -27.47
CA HIS A 170 21.94 2.79 -26.88
C HIS A 170 21.50 3.01 -25.42
N HIS A 171 22.31 3.71 -24.62
CA HIS A 171 21.96 4.06 -23.25
C HIS A 171 20.74 5.00 -23.21
N LEU A 172 20.71 6.03 -24.07
CA LEU A 172 19.58 6.95 -24.19
C LEU A 172 18.28 6.21 -24.53
N MET A 173 18.34 5.24 -25.45
CA MET A 173 17.15 4.46 -25.84
C MET A 173 16.54 3.69 -24.66
N HIS A 174 17.36 3.09 -23.79
CA HIS A 174 16.87 2.43 -22.58
C HIS A 174 16.34 3.42 -21.55
N CYS A 175 16.97 4.60 -21.43
CA CYS A 175 16.44 5.68 -20.59
C CYS A 175 15.06 6.17 -21.07
N PHE A 176 14.90 6.38 -22.38
CA PHE A 176 13.61 6.77 -22.96
C PHE A 176 12.53 5.70 -22.76
N ASP A 177 12.86 4.41 -22.91
CA ASP A 177 11.90 3.35 -22.62
C ASP A 177 11.53 3.30 -21.12
N TYR A 178 12.51 3.44 -20.23
CA TYR A 178 12.26 3.51 -18.79
C TYR A 178 11.38 4.71 -18.41
N LEU A 179 11.64 5.89 -18.98
CA LEU A 179 10.83 7.09 -18.77
C LEU A 179 9.41 6.89 -19.30
N ARG A 180 9.26 6.33 -20.51
CA ARG A 180 7.95 6.00 -21.11
C ARG A 180 7.14 5.06 -20.19
N GLN A 181 7.78 4.03 -19.65
CA GLN A 181 7.13 3.09 -18.72
C GLN A 181 6.74 3.78 -17.40
N THR A 182 7.59 4.66 -16.88
CA THR A 182 7.32 5.41 -15.64
C THR A 182 6.17 6.41 -15.79
N ILE A 183 6.14 7.17 -16.89
CA ILE A 183 5.02 8.06 -17.23
C ILE A 183 3.72 7.26 -17.40
N SER A 184 3.79 6.08 -18.01
CA SER A 184 2.63 5.19 -18.15
C SER A 184 2.15 4.65 -16.79
N CYS A 185 3.06 4.41 -15.84
CA CYS A 185 2.73 3.97 -14.49
C CYS A 185 2.07 5.07 -13.66
N GLN A 186 2.50 6.33 -13.84
CA GLN A 186 2.03 7.49 -13.09
C GLN A 186 1.27 8.48 -13.99
N SER A 187 0.47 7.97 -14.93
CA SER A 187 -0.17 8.81 -15.96
C SER A 187 -1.04 9.91 -15.36
N ASP A 188 -0.81 11.13 -15.82
CA ASP A 188 -1.66 12.27 -15.57
C ASP A 188 -2.72 12.37 -16.67
N LEU A 189 -3.98 12.38 -16.29
CA LEU A 189 -5.13 12.45 -17.20
C LEU A 189 -5.78 13.84 -17.21
N THR A 190 -5.06 14.86 -16.75
CA THR A 190 -5.48 16.26 -16.83
C THR A 190 -5.71 16.64 -18.30
N LEU A 191 -6.84 17.27 -18.58
CA LEU A 191 -7.21 17.68 -19.93
C LEU A 191 -6.54 19.01 -20.28
N GLU A 192 -5.87 19.06 -21.42
CA GLU A 192 -5.20 20.25 -21.91
C GLU A 192 -6.08 21.01 -22.92
N GLY A 193 -6.05 22.34 -22.83
CA GLY A 193 -6.82 23.25 -23.67
C GLY A 193 -6.00 23.83 -24.83
N LEU A 194 -6.67 24.66 -25.65
CA LEU A 194 -5.98 25.44 -26.67
C LEU A 194 -5.02 26.44 -26.01
N SER A 195 -3.78 26.44 -26.48
CA SER A 195 -2.76 27.42 -26.12
C SER A 195 -3.09 28.80 -26.68
N GLU A 196 -2.61 29.85 -26.01
CA GLU A 196 -2.67 31.23 -26.50
C GLU A 196 -1.92 31.43 -27.82
N ASP A 197 -0.94 30.56 -28.13
CA ASP A 197 -0.20 30.56 -29.40
C ASP A 197 -1.05 30.00 -30.57
N SER A 198 -2.28 29.56 -30.32
CA SER A 198 -3.21 29.10 -31.36
C SER A 198 -3.68 30.25 -32.26
N THR A 199 -3.78 29.97 -33.55
CA THR A 199 -4.34 30.87 -34.57
C THR A 199 -5.51 30.21 -35.27
N GLU A 200 -6.28 30.97 -36.06
CA GLU A 200 -7.41 30.44 -36.84
C GLU A 200 -7.00 29.31 -37.81
N THR A 201 -5.73 29.31 -38.25
CA THR A 201 -5.20 28.33 -39.21
C THR A 201 -4.32 27.26 -38.56
N MET A 202 -3.97 27.40 -37.29
CA MET A 202 -3.13 26.46 -36.54
C MET A 202 -3.59 26.41 -35.08
N LEU A 203 -4.19 25.29 -34.69
CA LEU A 203 -4.55 25.03 -33.29
C LEU A 203 -3.37 24.35 -32.58
N VAL A 204 -2.98 24.87 -31.42
CA VAL A 204 -1.88 24.37 -30.60
C VAL A 204 -2.43 23.94 -29.24
N ILE A 205 -2.08 22.74 -28.81
CA ILE A 205 -2.28 22.25 -27.44
C ILE A 205 -0.88 21.94 -26.92
N ASP A 206 -0.43 22.69 -25.93
CA ASP A 206 0.94 22.61 -25.40
C ASP A 206 1.00 22.26 -23.90
N GLY A 207 -0.16 22.18 -23.24
CA GLY A 207 -0.30 21.79 -21.83
C GLY A 207 0.10 22.84 -20.81
N TYR A 208 0.60 24.01 -21.22
CA TYR A 208 1.01 25.05 -20.29
C TYR A 208 -0.19 25.81 -19.71
N GLY A 209 -0.04 26.34 -18.49
CA GLY A 209 -1.11 27.05 -17.78
C GLY A 209 -2.23 26.15 -17.29
N VAL A 210 -2.02 24.83 -17.29
CA VAL A 210 -2.94 23.83 -16.77
C VAL A 210 -2.48 23.37 -15.37
N GLU A 211 -3.44 23.14 -14.47
CA GLU A 211 -3.19 22.72 -13.10
C GLU A 211 -3.14 21.19 -13.00
N HIS A 212 -2.03 20.66 -12.52
CA HIS A 212 -1.77 19.23 -12.35
C HIS A 212 -1.75 18.84 -10.86
N ARG A 213 -2.00 17.57 -10.56
CA ARG A 213 -1.94 17.04 -9.18
C ARG A 213 -0.66 16.23 -9.00
N CYS A 214 0.38 16.86 -8.46
CA CYS A 214 1.71 16.28 -8.37
C CYS A 214 2.11 15.97 -6.92
N LYS A 215 3.04 15.02 -6.73
CA LYS A 215 3.73 14.90 -5.43
C LYS A 215 4.56 16.16 -5.17
N SER A 216 4.56 16.65 -3.93
CA SER A 216 5.31 17.83 -3.50
C SER A 216 6.80 17.67 -3.82
N ARG A 217 7.29 18.46 -4.78
CA ARG A 217 8.72 18.44 -5.18
C ARG A 217 9.65 18.71 -4.02
N ARG A 218 9.24 19.61 -3.11
CA ARG A 218 9.99 19.95 -1.91
C ARG A 218 10.05 18.78 -0.93
N ALA A 219 8.93 18.13 -0.65
CA ALA A 219 8.90 17.00 0.29
C ALA A 219 9.72 15.81 -0.24
N VAL A 220 9.62 15.53 -1.55
CA VAL A 220 10.42 14.50 -2.20
C VAL A 220 11.91 14.83 -2.12
N GLY A 221 12.31 16.06 -2.48
CA GLY A 221 13.70 16.47 -2.44
C GLY A 221 14.30 16.47 -1.04
N GLN A 222 13.54 16.89 -0.03
CA GLN A 222 13.97 16.81 1.36
C GLN A 222 14.19 15.35 1.81
N TRP A 223 13.28 14.45 1.45
CA TRP A 223 13.42 13.03 1.78
C TRP A 223 14.66 12.41 1.13
N LEU A 224 14.95 12.76 -0.13
CA LEU A 224 16.18 12.32 -0.81
C LEU A 224 17.44 12.76 -0.08
N ILE A 225 17.49 14.03 0.36
CA ILE A 225 18.62 14.58 1.12
C ILE A 225 18.78 13.87 2.46
N GLU A 226 17.68 13.63 3.18
CA GLU A 226 17.69 12.95 4.49
C GLU A 226 18.18 11.51 4.39
N HIS A 227 18.00 10.86 3.24
CA HIS A 227 18.40 9.47 3.00
C HIS A 227 19.63 9.37 2.09
N ALA A 228 20.37 10.46 1.87
CA ALA A 228 21.54 10.43 1.00
C ALA A 228 22.56 9.37 1.50
N PRO A 229 23.16 8.57 0.59
CA PRO A 229 24.15 7.58 0.99
C PRO A 229 25.35 8.19 1.70
N VAL A 230 25.81 7.52 2.75
CA VAL A 230 26.97 7.97 3.55
C VAL A 230 28.16 7.07 3.27
N GLY A 231 29.28 7.67 2.85
CA GLY A 231 30.55 6.95 2.68
C GLY A 231 31.43 7.58 1.60
N PRO A 232 32.76 7.37 1.65
CA PRO A 232 33.68 7.86 0.62
C PRO A 232 33.34 7.30 -0.77
N GLU A 233 32.82 6.07 -0.84
CA GLU A 233 32.39 5.42 -2.08
C GLU A 233 31.19 6.09 -2.78
N PHE A 234 30.43 6.94 -2.06
CA PHE A 234 29.27 7.66 -2.59
C PHE A 234 29.48 9.18 -2.63
N SER A 235 30.70 9.65 -2.36
CA SER A 235 31.02 11.09 -2.30
C SER A 235 30.77 11.82 -3.63
N ASP A 236 30.94 11.14 -4.76
CA ASP A 236 30.68 11.66 -6.10
C ASP A 236 29.18 11.70 -6.47
N ILE A 237 28.32 11.12 -5.62
CA ILE A 237 26.89 10.90 -5.85
C ILE A 237 26.03 11.58 -4.75
N ALA A 238 26.65 12.19 -3.74
CA ALA A 238 25.95 12.80 -2.60
C ALA A 238 25.63 14.31 -2.77
N ILE A 239 25.81 14.86 -3.98
CA ILE A 239 25.66 16.31 -4.27
C ILE A 239 24.46 16.56 -5.18
#